data_AF-A0A374C0I9-F1
#
_entry.id   AF-A0A374C0I9-F1
#
_cell.length_a   1.000
_cell.length_b   1.000
_cell.length_c   1.000
_cell.angle_alpha   90.00
_cell.angle_beta   90.00
_cell.angle_gamma   90.00
#
_symmetry.space_group_name_H-M   'P 1'
#
loop_
_entity.id
_entity.type
_entity.pdbx_description
1 polymer ?
#
loop_
_entity_poly.entity_id
_entity_poly.type
_entity_poly.pdbx_seq_one_letter_code
_entity_poly.pdbx_strand_id
1 'polypeptide(L)'
;MKKFTENEIPYEDFERMGFSQEMIDDLPETIMNRLLSGEKTPLLSSSKNDSKDNPMKATIWMSREENGVVTGFYRPYDNVRDYSDFSKSQQKTLLSGGVVLTELKGQPSSYYQMDEDTNRILSCPADCLINNFNGLKNNLSAYIDEKTFSEGKIQSVVSNGDVITIGIDLSDSKGYRVVEGDEQNWKQEKETDKLPKYNFGLYGCWTFDKDNNLSYIPEESYTDEMVKAQNELVEKNKARGMHM
;
A
#
# COMPACT_ATOMS: atom_id res chain seq x y z
N MET A 1 -8.87 13.20 8.89
CA MET A 1 -10.17 13.58 9.47
C MET A 1 -11.22 12.75 8.75
N LYS A 2 -12.00 11.93 9.46
CA LYS A 2 -13.02 11.06 8.83
C LYS A 2 -14.09 11.94 8.16
N LYS A 3 -14.41 11.65 6.89
CA LYS A 3 -15.43 12.34 6.09
C LYS A 3 -16.79 11.64 6.15
N PHE A 4 -16.78 10.37 6.52
CA PHE A 4 -17.94 9.48 6.58
C PHE A 4 -17.97 8.77 7.94
N THR A 5 -19.17 8.37 8.35
CA THR A 5 -19.38 7.44 9.47
C THR A 5 -19.64 6.03 8.94
N GLU A 6 -19.47 5.01 9.78
CA GLU A 6 -19.70 3.61 9.38
C GLU A 6 -21.14 3.36 8.91
N ASN A 7 -22.12 4.05 9.49
CA ASN A 7 -23.52 3.97 9.07
C ASN A 7 -23.79 4.54 7.66
N GLU A 8 -22.82 5.23 7.06
CA GLU A 8 -22.93 5.78 5.71
C GLU A 8 -22.24 4.91 4.66
N ILE A 9 -21.69 3.76 5.06
CA ILE A 9 -21.05 2.83 4.13
C ILE A 9 -22.12 2.29 3.15
N PRO A 10 -21.94 2.47 1.83
CA PRO A 10 -22.88 2.01 0.82
C PRO A 10 -22.66 0.53 0.50
N TYR A 11 -23.04 -0.35 1.43
CA TYR A 11 -22.82 -1.80 1.31
C TYR A 11 -23.35 -2.40 0.00
N GLU A 12 -24.51 -1.96 -0.47
CA GLU A 12 -25.10 -2.44 -1.73
C GLU A 12 -24.20 -2.18 -2.95
N ASP A 13 -23.48 -1.05 -2.98
CA ASP A 13 -22.58 -0.74 -4.10
C ASP A 13 -21.34 -1.64 -4.09
N PHE A 14 -20.80 -1.93 -2.90
CA PHE A 14 -19.65 -2.81 -2.74
C PHE A 14 -20.00 -4.29 -2.96
N GLU A 15 -21.20 -4.73 -2.56
CA GLU A 15 -21.70 -6.08 -2.79
C GLU A 15 -21.86 -6.39 -4.29
N ARG A 16 -22.29 -5.40 -5.09
CA ARG A 16 -22.31 -5.52 -6.57
C ARG A 16 -20.94 -5.85 -7.15
N MET A 17 -19.85 -5.63 -6.42
CA MET A 17 -18.49 -5.97 -6.79
C MET A 17 -17.91 -7.18 -6.09
N GLY A 18 -18.71 -7.88 -5.28
CA GLY A 18 -18.27 -9.07 -4.56
C GLY A 18 -17.60 -8.77 -3.23
N PHE A 19 -17.78 -7.58 -2.66
CA PHE A 19 -17.40 -7.30 -1.27
C PHE A 19 -18.65 -7.35 -0.41
N SER A 20 -18.84 -8.43 0.34
CA SER A 20 -19.98 -8.55 1.25
C SER A 20 -19.87 -7.55 2.40
N GLN A 21 -20.99 -7.33 3.11
CA GLN A 21 -20.96 -6.52 4.33
C GLN A 21 -19.93 -7.04 5.35
N GLU A 22 -19.89 -8.36 5.58
CA GLU A 22 -18.92 -8.99 6.48
C GLU A 22 -17.46 -8.67 6.09
N MET A 23 -17.15 -8.73 4.79
CA MET A 23 -15.81 -8.38 4.29
C MET A 23 -15.44 -6.93 4.58
N ILE A 24 -16.41 -6.00 4.47
CA ILE A 24 -16.20 -4.57 4.72
C ILE A 24 -16.09 -4.30 6.22
N ASP A 25 -16.97 -4.88 7.04
CA ASP A 25 -17.01 -4.71 8.49
C ASP A 25 -15.72 -5.26 9.14
N ASP A 26 -15.13 -6.30 8.55
CA ASP A 26 -13.88 -6.90 9.03
C ASP A 26 -12.61 -6.24 8.49
N LEU A 27 -12.72 -5.15 7.71
CA LEU A 27 -11.53 -4.44 7.25
C LEU A 27 -10.64 -4.05 8.43
N PRO A 28 -9.32 -4.23 8.33
CA PRO A 28 -8.40 -3.75 9.35
C PRO A 28 -8.60 -2.26 9.62
N GLU A 29 -8.47 -1.84 10.88
CA GLU A 29 -8.82 -0.47 11.30
C GLU A 29 -8.15 0.61 10.44
N THR A 30 -6.89 0.42 10.06
CA THR A 30 -6.16 1.36 9.19
C THR A 30 -6.80 1.49 7.80
N ILE A 31 -7.29 0.40 7.21
CA ILE A 31 -7.98 0.41 5.92
C ILE A 31 -9.39 0.98 6.07
N MET A 32 -10.11 0.61 7.13
CA MET A 32 -11.42 1.19 7.43
C MET A 32 -11.32 2.71 7.60
N ASN A 33 -10.29 3.20 8.30
CA ASN A 33 -10.03 4.64 8.47
C ASN A 33 -9.73 5.35 7.15
N ARG A 34 -9.00 4.72 6.21
CA ARG A 34 -8.80 5.24 4.84
C ARG A 34 -10.14 5.33 4.10
N LEU A 35 -10.93 4.26 4.12
CA LEU A 35 -12.24 4.21 3.47
C LEU A 35 -13.17 5.33 4.00
N LEU A 36 -13.29 5.47 5.32
CA LEU A 36 -14.10 6.50 5.99
C LEU A 36 -13.55 7.93 5.81
N SER A 37 -12.31 8.08 5.33
CA SER A 37 -11.74 9.37 4.93
C SER A 37 -11.98 9.69 3.44
N GLY A 38 -12.63 8.78 2.71
CA GLY A 38 -12.86 8.87 1.27
C GLY A 38 -11.63 8.51 0.43
N GLU A 39 -10.62 7.91 1.04
CA GLU A 39 -9.41 7.47 0.36
C GLU A 39 -9.62 6.07 -0.23
N LYS A 40 -8.79 5.74 -1.23
CA LYS A 40 -8.77 4.40 -1.80
C LYS A 40 -8.16 3.42 -0.81
N THR A 41 -8.81 2.27 -0.65
CA THR A 41 -8.21 1.12 0.00
C THR A 41 -6.99 0.61 -0.79
N PRO A 42 -6.12 -0.18 -0.17
CA PRO A 42 -5.25 -1.10 -0.90
C PRO A 42 -6.05 -2.04 -1.80
N LEU A 43 -5.35 -2.83 -2.61
CA LEU A 43 -5.98 -3.80 -3.48
C LEU A 43 -6.59 -4.96 -2.67
N LEU A 44 -7.91 -5.08 -2.73
CA LEU A 44 -8.68 -6.10 -2.05
C LEU A 44 -9.15 -7.16 -3.07
N SER A 45 -9.10 -8.42 -2.66
CA SER A 45 -9.70 -9.53 -3.40
C SER A 45 -11.18 -9.64 -3.05
N SER A 46 -12.03 -9.62 -4.07
CA SER A 46 -13.47 -9.81 -3.92
C SER A 46 -13.83 -11.30 -3.95
N SER A 47 -15.05 -11.63 -3.51
CA SER A 47 -15.64 -12.97 -3.66
C SER A 47 -16.07 -13.30 -5.10
N LYS A 48 -16.09 -12.32 -6.01
CA LYS A 48 -16.41 -12.54 -7.43
C LYS A 48 -15.16 -12.94 -8.19
N ASN A 49 -15.31 -13.87 -9.12
CA ASN A 49 -14.21 -14.30 -9.98
C ASN A 49 -14.23 -13.62 -11.36
N ASP A 50 -13.04 -13.46 -11.94
CA ASP A 50 -12.85 -13.02 -13.32
C ASP A 50 -13.18 -14.14 -14.32
N SER A 51 -13.03 -13.86 -15.62
CA SER A 51 -13.31 -14.85 -16.68
C SER A 51 -12.37 -16.07 -16.67
N LYS A 52 -11.31 -16.04 -15.86
CA LYS A 52 -10.34 -17.12 -15.68
C LYS A 52 -10.47 -17.80 -14.30
N ASP A 53 -11.59 -17.57 -13.61
CA ASP A 53 -11.91 -18.13 -12.30
C ASP A 53 -10.96 -17.70 -11.18
N ASN A 54 -10.29 -16.55 -11.33
CA ASN A 54 -9.49 -15.96 -10.25
C ASN A 54 -10.32 -14.90 -9.52
N PRO A 55 -10.18 -14.73 -8.19
CA PRO A 55 -10.80 -13.63 -7.47
C PRO A 55 -10.48 -12.29 -8.13
N MET A 56 -11.52 -11.53 -8.49
CA MET A 56 -11.39 -10.17 -8.99
C MET A 56 -10.79 -9.31 -7.89
N LYS A 57 -9.86 -8.44 -8.27
CA LYS A 57 -9.17 -7.53 -7.37
C LYS A 57 -9.60 -6.10 -7.66
N ALA A 58 -9.82 -5.29 -6.64
CA ALA A 58 -10.16 -3.88 -6.80
C ALA A 58 -9.73 -3.04 -5.62
N THR A 59 -9.42 -1.77 -5.88
CA THR A 59 -9.39 -0.73 -4.85
C THR A 59 -10.76 -0.12 -4.75
N ILE A 60 -11.28 0.12 -3.54
CA ILE A 60 -12.59 0.74 -3.33
C ILE A 60 -12.45 2.07 -2.58
N TRP A 61 -13.41 2.97 -2.74
CA TRP A 61 -13.50 4.23 -1.98
C TRP A 61 -14.94 4.75 -1.97
N MET A 62 -15.20 5.79 -1.17
CA MET A 62 -16.50 6.44 -1.09
C MET A 62 -16.39 7.91 -1.50
N SER A 63 -17.43 8.43 -2.16
CA SER A 63 -17.61 9.86 -2.40
C SER A 63 -19.00 10.29 -1.99
N ARG A 64 -19.13 11.56 -1.58
CA ARG A 64 -20.42 12.21 -1.34
C ARG A 64 -20.73 13.15 -2.48
N GLU A 65 -21.85 12.92 -3.14
CA GLU A 65 -22.37 13.81 -4.17
C GLU A 65 -22.95 15.09 -3.55
N GLU A 66 -23.18 16.13 -4.36
CA GLU A 66 -23.72 17.42 -3.90
C GLU A 66 -25.09 17.28 -3.20
N ASN A 67 -25.89 16.29 -3.59
CA ASN A 67 -27.19 15.98 -2.98
C ASN A 67 -27.09 15.22 -1.64
N GLY A 68 -25.87 14.97 -1.14
CA GLY A 68 -25.59 14.30 0.12
C GLY A 68 -25.53 12.77 0.04
N VAL A 69 -25.87 12.16 -1.10
CA VAL A 69 -25.81 10.72 -1.31
C VAL A 69 -24.36 10.25 -1.29
N VAL A 70 -24.09 9.17 -0.56
CA VAL A 70 -22.80 8.50 -0.52
C VAL A 70 -22.83 7.33 -1.50
N THR A 71 -21.85 7.29 -2.40
CA THR A 71 -21.74 6.27 -3.43
C THR A 71 -20.43 5.50 -3.26
N GLY A 72 -20.51 4.18 -3.37
CA GLY A 72 -19.36 3.28 -3.36
C GLY A 72 -18.74 3.19 -4.76
N PHE A 73 -17.44 3.44 -4.86
CA PHE A 73 -16.69 3.32 -6.10
C PHE A 73 -15.66 2.22 -6.01
N TYR A 74 -15.32 1.66 -7.17
CA TYR A 74 -14.29 0.65 -7.29
C TYR A 74 -13.49 0.88 -8.57
N ARG A 75 -12.20 0.54 -8.51
CA ARG A 75 -11.34 0.47 -9.68
C ARG A 75 -10.83 -0.96 -9.78
N PRO A 76 -11.27 -1.73 -10.79
CA PRO A 76 -10.78 -3.07 -10.98
C PRO A 76 -9.29 -3.05 -11.27
N TYR A 77 -8.64 -4.12 -10.84
CA TYR A 77 -7.28 -4.43 -11.21
C TYR A 77 -7.32 -5.30 -12.45
N ASP A 78 -7.11 -4.66 -13.58
CA ASP A 78 -6.71 -5.32 -14.80
C ASP A 78 -5.32 -5.89 -14.56
N ASN A 79 -5.19 -7.21 -14.50
CA ASN A 79 -3.98 -8.00 -14.24
C ASN A 79 -2.78 -7.73 -15.19
N VAL A 80 -2.79 -6.63 -15.92
CA VAL A 80 -1.70 -6.07 -16.72
C VAL A 80 -0.65 -5.48 -15.76
N ARG A 81 -0.02 -6.37 -15.01
CA ARG A 81 1.34 -6.19 -14.51
C ARG A 81 2.26 -6.28 -15.72
N ASP A 82 2.23 -5.29 -16.62
CA ASP A 82 3.12 -5.31 -17.77
C ASP A 82 4.53 -4.89 -17.35
N TYR A 83 5.19 -5.81 -16.64
CA TYR A 83 6.62 -5.78 -16.43
C TYR A 83 7.37 -6.47 -17.57
N SER A 84 6.69 -6.87 -18.65
CA SER A 84 7.31 -7.66 -19.71
C SER A 84 8.37 -6.86 -20.47
N ASP A 85 8.20 -5.54 -20.49
CA ASP A 85 9.17 -4.58 -20.99
C ASP A 85 10.43 -4.44 -20.10
N PHE A 86 10.41 -4.95 -18.86
CA PHE A 86 11.53 -4.92 -17.94
C PHE A 86 12.33 -6.22 -17.99
N SER A 87 13.65 -6.12 -17.86
CA SER A 87 14.52 -7.29 -17.70
C SER A 87 14.23 -8.05 -16.40
N LYS A 88 14.58 -9.33 -16.32
CA LYS A 88 14.41 -10.15 -15.10
C LYS A 88 15.05 -9.54 -13.85
N SER A 89 16.18 -8.87 -14.00
CA SER A 89 16.85 -8.17 -12.89
C SER A 89 16.00 -7.00 -12.39
N GLN A 90 15.50 -6.17 -13.32
CA GLN A 90 14.63 -5.04 -13.00
C GLN A 90 13.30 -5.51 -12.37
N GLN A 91 12.71 -6.57 -12.89
CA GLN A 91 11.52 -7.20 -12.30
C GLN A 91 11.77 -7.61 -10.85
N LYS A 92 12.91 -8.25 -10.56
CA LYS A 92 13.28 -8.62 -9.18
C LYS A 92 13.41 -7.39 -8.28
N THR A 93 14.07 -6.33 -8.77
CA THR A 93 14.19 -5.07 -8.02
C THR A 93 12.82 -4.48 -7.70
N LEU A 94 11.93 -4.36 -8.68
CA LEU A 94 10.57 -3.83 -8.51
C LEU A 94 9.76 -4.67 -7.53
N LEU A 95 9.79 -6.00 -7.66
CA LEU A 95 9.09 -6.94 -6.76
C LEU A 95 9.62 -6.90 -5.32
N SER A 96 10.87 -6.50 -5.11
CA SER A 96 11.43 -6.27 -3.77
C SER A 96 11.16 -4.86 -3.21
N GLY A 97 10.32 -4.04 -3.87
CA GLY A 97 10.01 -2.67 -3.46
C GLY A 97 11.09 -1.64 -3.84
N GLY A 98 12.09 -2.05 -4.62
CA GLY A 98 13.16 -1.19 -5.09
C GLY A 98 12.75 -0.35 -6.31
N VAL A 99 13.63 0.59 -6.66
CA VAL A 99 13.43 1.52 -7.77
C VAL A 99 14.31 1.13 -8.96
N VAL A 100 13.79 1.26 -10.17
CA VAL A 100 14.50 1.00 -11.42
C VAL A 100 14.54 2.27 -12.26
N LEU A 101 15.73 2.74 -12.62
CA LEU A 101 15.91 3.73 -13.68
C LEU A 101 16.14 3.01 -15.01
N THR A 102 15.29 3.26 -16.01
CA THR A 102 15.46 2.69 -17.36
C THR A 102 14.74 3.53 -18.41
N GLU A 103 15.13 3.36 -19.67
CA GLU A 103 14.43 3.91 -20.83
C GLU A 103 13.66 2.77 -21.51
N LEU A 104 12.33 2.78 -21.40
CA LEU A 104 11.48 1.84 -22.12
C LEU A 104 11.20 2.36 -23.53
N LYS A 105 10.89 1.45 -24.45
CA LYS A 105 10.70 1.79 -25.87
C LYS A 105 9.59 2.84 -26.04
N GLY A 106 9.95 4.00 -26.58
CA GLY A 106 9.00 5.09 -26.82
C GLY A 106 8.64 5.89 -25.58
N GLN A 107 9.34 5.69 -24.46
CA GLN A 107 9.22 6.45 -23.23
C GLN A 107 10.55 7.17 -22.94
N PRO A 108 10.53 8.36 -22.29
CA PRO A 108 11.74 8.95 -21.78
C PRO A 108 12.35 8.09 -20.66
N SER A 109 13.64 8.26 -20.40
CA SER A 109 14.30 7.68 -19.23
C SER A 109 13.51 8.04 -17.96
N SER A 110 13.08 7.03 -17.21
CA SER A 110 12.15 7.18 -16.11
C SER A 110 12.53 6.26 -14.95
N TYR A 111 12.19 6.71 -13.74
CA TYR A 111 12.17 5.87 -12.55
C TYR A 111 10.87 5.09 -12.51
N TYR A 112 10.97 3.83 -12.12
CA TYR A 112 9.85 2.92 -11.96
C TYR A 112 9.91 2.28 -10.58
N GLN A 113 8.77 2.17 -9.91
CA GLN A 113 8.64 1.52 -8.60
C GLN A 113 7.32 0.77 -8.52
N MET A 114 7.30 -0.38 -7.85
CA MET A 114 6.05 -1.05 -7.49
C MET A 114 5.35 -0.27 -6.39
N ASP A 115 4.10 0.12 -6.63
CA ASP A 115 3.18 0.57 -5.60
C ASP A 115 2.75 -0.63 -4.74
N GLU A 116 3.05 -0.61 -3.45
CA GLU A 116 2.71 -1.72 -2.54
C GLU A 116 1.20 -1.82 -2.29
N ASP A 117 0.46 -0.71 -2.41
CA ASP A 117 -0.99 -0.68 -2.19
C ASP A 117 -1.76 -1.27 -3.37
N THR A 118 -1.38 -0.89 -4.60
CA THR A 118 -2.12 -1.28 -5.81
C THR A 118 -1.42 -2.33 -6.66
N ASN A 119 -0.19 -2.69 -6.32
CA ASN A 119 0.66 -3.61 -7.07
C ASN A 119 0.86 -3.20 -8.55
N ARG A 120 0.81 -1.90 -8.82
CA ARG A 120 1.04 -1.28 -10.13
C ARG A 120 2.42 -0.64 -10.19
N ILE A 121 2.90 -0.45 -11.42
CA ILE A 121 4.11 0.34 -11.65
C ILE A 121 3.76 1.81 -11.58
N LEU A 122 4.38 2.51 -10.64
CA LEU A 122 4.49 3.96 -10.68
C LEU A 122 5.67 4.34 -11.55
N SER A 123 5.53 5.41 -12.31
CA SER A 123 6.62 5.95 -13.12
C SER A 123 6.75 7.46 -12.94
N CYS A 124 7.99 7.94 -12.99
CA CYS A 124 8.30 9.37 -13.01
C CYS A 124 9.45 9.61 -13.98
N PRO A 125 9.31 10.51 -14.97
CA PRO A 125 10.42 10.89 -15.84
C PRO A 125 11.62 11.37 -15.02
N ALA A 126 12.82 10.91 -15.39
CA ALA A 126 14.02 11.14 -14.59
C ALA A 126 14.30 12.64 -14.37
N ASP A 127 14.15 13.45 -15.41
CA ASP A 127 14.37 14.90 -15.35
C ASP A 127 13.41 15.61 -14.38
N CYS A 128 12.15 15.16 -14.32
CA CYS A 128 11.17 15.69 -13.38
C CYS A 128 11.57 15.39 -11.93
N LEU A 129 11.97 14.15 -11.66
CA LEU A 129 12.37 13.75 -10.32
C LEU A 129 13.66 14.45 -9.88
N ILE A 130 14.64 14.56 -10.78
CA ILE A 130 15.90 15.29 -10.55
C ILE A 130 15.61 16.76 -10.24
N ASN A 131 14.69 17.40 -10.95
CA ASN A 131 14.28 18.78 -10.67
C ASN A 131 13.68 18.92 -9.25
N ASN A 132 12.77 18.02 -8.86
CA ASN A 132 12.19 18.02 -7.52
C ASN A 132 13.26 17.81 -6.44
N PHE A 133 14.21 16.91 -6.70
CA PHE A 133 15.30 16.58 -5.81
C PHE A 133 16.30 17.74 -5.64
N ASN A 134 16.61 18.49 -6.70
CA ASN A 134 17.43 19.69 -6.62
C ASN A 134 16.81 20.76 -5.70
N GLY A 135 15.47 20.84 -5.68
CA GLY A 135 14.74 21.66 -4.71
C GLY A 135 15.00 21.24 -3.25
N LEU A 136 15.07 19.95 -2.95
CA LEU A 136 15.46 19.45 -1.63
C LEU A 136 16.90 19.81 -1.30
N LYS A 137 17.84 19.53 -2.22
CA LYS A 137 19.28 19.72 -2.03
C LYS A 137 19.61 21.16 -1.64
N ASN A 138 18.96 22.14 -2.28
CA ASN A 138 19.17 23.56 -1.96
C ASN A 138 18.76 23.96 -0.54
N ASN A 139 17.86 23.19 0.08
CA ASN A 139 17.36 23.45 1.43
C ASN A 139 18.00 22.53 2.48
N LEU A 140 18.74 21.51 2.07
CA LEU A 140 19.32 20.53 2.96
C LEU A 140 20.77 20.88 3.31
N SER A 141 21.06 20.97 4.61
CA SER A 141 22.43 21.17 5.10
C SER A 141 23.18 19.84 5.20
N ALA A 142 23.23 19.09 4.10
CA ALA A 142 23.95 17.82 3.99
C ALA A 142 24.46 17.57 2.57
N TYR A 143 25.56 16.82 2.44
CA TYR A 143 26.01 16.32 1.16
C TYR A 143 25.22 15.07 0.78
N ILE A 144 24.63 15.07 -0.41
CA ILE A 144 23.97 13.91 -1.01
C ILE A 144 24.79 13.47 -2.21
N ASP A 145 25.05 12.16 -2.31
CA ASP A 145 25.69 11.58 -3.49
C ASP A 145 24.65 11.40 -4.61
N GLU A 146 24.71 12.27 -5.61
CA GLU A 146 23.79 12.28 -6.75
C GLU A 146 23.78 10.95 -7.50
N LYS A 147 24.92 10.26 -7.54
CA LYS A 147 25.01 8.95 -8.18
C LYS A 147 24.20 7.90 -7.43
N THR A 148 24.38 7.78 -6.12
CA THR A 148 23.61 6.86 -5.26
C THR A 148 22.10 7.14 -5.38
N PHE A 149 21.70 8.41 -5.35
CA PHE A 149 20.30 8.80 -5.52
C PHE A 149 19.77 8.42 -6.91
N SER A 150 20.53 8.71 -7.97
CA SER A 150 20.12 8.41 -9.35
C SER A 150 20.05 6.90 -9.66
N GLU A 151 20.77 6.07 -8.90
CA GLU A 151 20.64 4.62 -8.96
C GLU A 151 19.39 4.08 -8.22
N GLY A 152 18.58 4.97 -7.64
CA GLY A 152 17.38 4.61 -6.89
C GLY A 152 17.66 3.99 -5.53
N LYS A 153 18.86 4.19 -4.99
CA LYS A 153 19.25 3.71 -3.66
C LYS A 153 18.92 4.75 -2.60
N ILE A 154 18.62 4.27 -1.40
CA ILE A 154 18.49 5.13 -0.22
C ILE A 154 19.88 5.58 0.25
N GLN A 155 19.95 6.74 0.89
CA GLN A 155 21.19 7.29 1.42
C GLN A 155 20.94 7.92 2.80
N SER A 156 21.64 7.43 3.82
CA SER A 156 21.69 8.07 5.13
C SER A 156 22.79 9.13 5.15
N VAL A 157 22.45 10.35 5.57
CA VAL A 157 23.34 11.51 5.64
C VAL A 157 23.13 12.25 6.96
N VAL A 158 24.14 13.01 7.41
CA VAL A 158 24.01 13.87 8.58
C VAL A 158 23.61 15.27 8.12
N SER A 159 22.49 15.78 8.62
CA SER A 159 22.03 17.15 8.38
C SER A 159 21.75 17.84 9.70
N ASN A 160 22.34 19.02 9.93
CA ASN A 160 22.18 19.79 11.17
C ASN A 160 22.45 19.04 12.48
N GLY A 161 23.27 17.99 12.43
CA GLY A 161 23.62 17.17 13.60
C GLY A 161 22.78 15.90 13.74
N ASP A 162 21.69 15.77 12.97
CA ASP A 162 20.80 14.61 12.98
C ASP A 162 21.07 13.71 11.78
N VAL A 163 20.90 12.39 11.97
CA VAL A 163 20.94 11.43 10.85
C VAL A 163 19.56 11.44 10.19
N ILE A 164 19.56 11.55 8.87
CA ILE A 164 18.36 11.40 8.04
C ILE A 164 18.65 10.42 6.91
N THR A 165 17.61 9.76 6.40
CA THR A 165 17.69 8.87 5.25
C THR A 165 16.78 9.35 4.14
N ILE A 166 17.34 9.47 2.93
CA ILE A 166 16.67 10.02 1.75
C ILE A 166 16.63 8.95 0.67
N GLY A 167 15.53 8.86 -0.08
CA GLY A 167 15.42 7.92 -1.18
C GLY A 167 14.26 8.24 -2.11
N ILE A 168 14.26 7.62 -3.28
CA ILE A 168 13.14 7.69 -4.22
C ILE A 168 11.96 6.90 -3.65
N ASP A 169 10.79 7.54 -3.64
CA ASP A 169 9.51 6.94 -3.29
C ASP A 169 8.44 7.58 -4.16
N LEU A 170 8.04 6.86 -5.22
CA LEU A 170 7.09 7.35 -6.21
C LEU A 170 5.65 7.36 -5.69
N SER A 171 5.38 6.75 -4.53
CA SER A 171 4.09 6.87 -3.86
C SER A 171 3.93 8.23 -3.16
N ASP A 172 5.03 8.89 -2.81
CA ASP A 172 5.02 10.27 -2.32
C ASP A 172 4.80 11.25 -3.47
N SER A 173 3.98 12.27 -3.23
CA SER A 173 3.70 13.38 -4.16
C SER A 173 4.95 14.06 -4.75
N LYS A 174 6.08 14.07 -4.03
CA LYS A 174 7.35 14.65 -4.48
C LYS A 174 8.19 13.68 -5.31
N GLY A 175 7.88 12.38 -5.24
CA GLY A 175 8.65 11.28 -5.81
C GLY A 175 9.87 10.85 -4.98
N TYR A 176 10.08 11.46 -3.82
CA TYR A 176 11.11 11.09 -2.85
C TYR A 176 10.59 11.30 -1.43
N ARG A 177 11.21 10.60 -0.48
CA ARG A 177 10.95 10.76 0.95
C ARG A 177 12.23 11.09 1.70
N VAL A 178 12.07 11.75 2.84
CA VAL A 178 13.14 12.02 3.82
C VAL A 178 12.63 11.52 5.17
N VAL A 179 13.40 10.65 5.80
CA VAL A 179 13.07 9.98 7.07
C VAL A 179 14.11 10.37 8.10
N GLU A 180 13.69 10.69 9.31
CA GLU A 180 14.63 10.86 10.43
C GLU A 180 15.20 9.50 10.85
N GLY A 181 16.52 9.44 11.03
CA GLY A 181 17.26 8.22 11.35
C GLY A 181 17.85 7.50 10.14
N ASP A 182 18.23 6.25 10.34
CA ASP A 182 19.02 5.46 9.40
C ASP A 182 18.14 4.61 8.44
N GLU A 183 18.77 3.70 7.70
CA GLU A 183 18.05 2.78 6.81
C GLU A 183 17.02 1.88 7.52
N GLN A 184 17.19 1.60 8.82
CA GLN A 184 16.20 0.87 9.59
C GLN A 184 14.97 1.75 9.84
N ASN A 185 15.16 3.02 10.19
CA ASN A 185 14.06 3.97 10.32
C ASN A 185 13.31 4.14 9.00
N TRP A 186 14.04 4.25 7.88
CA TRP A 186 13.44 4.28 6.54
C TRP A 186 12.50 3.11 6.31
N LYS A 187 12.96 1.88 6.60
CA LYS A 187 12.15 0.68 6.46
C LYS A 187 10.98 0.70 7.42
N GLN A 188 11.20 1.01 8.70
CA GLN A 188 10.19 1.02 9.74
C GLN A 188 9.07 2.02 9.51
N GLU A 189 9.37 3.22 9.04
CA GLU A 189 8.34 4.23 8.76
C GLU A 189 7.44 3.76 7.60
N LYS A 190 7.99 3.05 6.61
CA LYS A 190 7.19 2.37 5.58
C LYS A 190 6.45 1.14 6.13
N GLU A 191 6.97 0.50 7.18
CA GLU A 191 6.37 -0.66 7.85
C GLU A 191 5.35 -0.31 8.92
N THR A 192 5.27 0.96 9.35
CA THR A 192 4.32 1.40 10.39
C THR A 192 2.86 1.23 9.92
N ASP A 193 2.66 1.17 8.61
CA ASP A 193 1.38 0.87 7.96
C ASP A 193 1.22 -0.61 7.52
N LYS A 194 2.23 -1.47 7.71
CA LYS A 194 2.12 -2.88 7.32
C LYS A 194 1.25 -3.64 8.30
N LEU A 195 0.13 -4.10 7.78
CA LEU A 195 -0.80 -4.95 8.50
C LEU A 195 -0.12 -6.24 8.99
N PRO A 196 -0.52 -6.76 10.16
CA PRO A 196 -0.21 -8.13 10.57
C PRO A 196 -0.54 -9.15 9.46
N LYS A 197 0.15 -10.30 9.49
CA LYS A 197 -0.13 -11.42 8.58
C LYS A 197 -1.63 -11.78 8.59
N TYR A 198 -2.21 -11.88 9.78
CA TYR A 198 -3.63 -12.17 9.99
C TYR A 198 -4.30 -10.98 10.66
N ASN A 199 -5.36 -10.47 10.02
CA ASN A 199 -6.19 -9.39 10.54
C ASN A 199 -7.59 -9.95 10.78
N PHE A 200 -7.76 -10.55 11.96
CA PHE A 200 -9.03 -11.16 12.38
C PHE A 200 -10.08 -10.08 12.66
N GLY A 201 -11.22 -10.19 12.00
CA GLY A 201 -12.43 -9.45 12.27
C GLY A 201 -13.45 -10.29 13.04
N LEU A 202 -14.73 -9.91 12.93
CA LEU A 202 -15.86 -10.57 13.59
C LEU A 202 -16.35 -11.81 12.83
N TYR A 203 -16.21 -11.85 11.51
CA TYR A 203 -16.79 -12.87 10.64
C TYR A 203 -15.72 -13.66 9.86
N GLY A 204 -14.50 -13.14 9.80
CA GLY A 204 -13.42 -13.67 8.99
C GLY A 204 -12.12 -12.92 9.22
N CYS A 205 -11.18 -13.12 8.31
CA CYS A 205 -9.82 -12.60 8.44
C CYS A 205 -9.31 -12.10 7.10
N TRP A 206 -8.80 -10.87 7.08
CA TRP A 206 -8.00 -10.36 5.96
C TRP A 206 -6.54 -10.78 6.13
N THR A 207 -5.98 -11.43 5.11
CA THR A 207 -4.59 -11.90 5.05
C THR A 207 -3.97 -11.60 3.69
N PHE A 208 -2.64 -11.49 3.64
CA PHE A 208 -1.93 -11.33 2.38
C PHE A 208 -1.87 -12.66 1.60
N ASP A 209 -2.18 -12.61 0.31
CA ASP A 209 -1.97 -13.70 -0.65
C ASP A 209 -0.48 -13.79 -1.08
N LYS A 210 -0.15 -14.79 -1.89
CA LYS A 210 1.22 -15.01 -2.43
C LYS A 210 1.76 -13.83 -3.24
N ASP A 211 0.88 -12.99 -3.76
CA ASP A 211 1.18 -11.83 -4.59
C ASP A 211 1.06 -10.52 -3.79
N ASN A 212 1.03 -10.62 -2.45
CA ASN A 212 0.95 -9.55 -1.47
C ASN A 212 -0.32 -8.69 -1.56
N ASN A 213 -1.46 -9.27 -1.96
CA ASN A 213 -2.77 -8.61 -1.95
C ASN A 213 -3.58 -9.08 -0.76
N LEU A 214 -4.47 -8.23 -0.25
CA LEU A 214 -5.38 -8.62 0.82
C LEU A 214 -6.49 -9.51 0.25
N SER A 215 -6.64 -10.69 0.85
CA SER A 215 -7.68 -11.65 0.59
C SER A 215 -8.44 -11.95 1.88
N TYR A 216 -9.74 -12.15 1.74
CA TYR A 216 -10.60 -12.50 2.86
C TYR A 216 -10.75 -14.01 2.98
N ILE A 217 -10.65 -14.52 4.19
CA ILE A 217 -10.94 -15.91 4.54
C ILE A 217 -12.07 -15.86 5.56
N PRO A 218 -13.25 -16.44 5.29
CA PRO A 218 -14.32 -16.49 6.27
C PRO A 218 -13.97 -17.49 7.38
N GLU A 219 -14.52 -17.30 8.59
CA GLU A 219 -14.15 -18.09 9.78
C GLU A 219 -14.28 -19.60 9.58
N GLU A 220 -15.32 -20.06 8.87
CA GLU A 220 -15.54 -21.48 8.58
C GLU A 220 -14.46 -22.11 7.70
N SER A 221 -13.63 -21.29 7.06
CA SER A 221 -12.52 -21.71 6.20
C SER A 221 -11.15 -21.51 6.84
N TYR A 222 -11.07 -21.20 8.14
CA TYR A 222 -9.80 -21.06 8.83
C TYR A 222 -9.00 -22.36 8.87
N THR A 223 -7.69 -22.23 8.68
CA THR A 223 -6.75 -23.33 8.90
C THR A 223 -6.42 -23.48 10.38
N ASP A 224 -5.88 -24.62 10.79
CA ASP A 224 -5.40 -24.84 12.17
C ASP A 224 -4.36 -23.78 12.61
N GLU A 225 -3.53 -23.29 11.67
CA GLU A 225 -2.58 -22.20 11.93
C GLU A 225 -3.31 -20.89 12.27
N MET A 226 -4.37 -20.56 11.53
CA MET A 226 -5.17 -19.35 11.77
C MET A 226 -5.92 -19.44 13.09
N VAL A 227 -6.56 -20.58 13.38
CA VAL A 227 -7.25 -20.80 14.66
C VAL A 227 -6.29 -20.63 15.84
N LYS A 228 -5.07 -21.19 15.72
CA LYS A 228 -4.04 -21.00 16.74
C LYS A 228 -3.63 -19.53 16.89
N ALA A 229 -3.38 -18.84 15.78
CA ALA A 229 -2.99 -17.42 15.79
C ALA A 229 -4.09 -16.51 16.38
N GLN A 230 -5.36 -16.79 16.09
CA GLN A 230 -6.50 -16.06 16.65
C GLN A 230 -6.57 -16.25 18.18
N ASN A 231 -6.44 -17.49 18.66
CA ASN A 231 -6.44 -17.78 20.09
C ASN A 231 -5.29 -17.08 20.83
N GLU A 232 -4.08 -17.09 20.27
CA GLU A 232 -2.93 -16.38 20.84
C GLU A 232 -3.17 -14.86 20.91
N LEU A 233 -3.80 -14.28 19.89
CA LEU A 233 -4.17 -12.86 19.87
C LEU A 233 -5.21 -12.53 20.96
N VAL A 234 -6.24 -13.37 21.11
CA VAL A 234 -7.26 -13.22 22.15
C VAL A 234 -6.64 -13.26 23.55
N GLU A 235 -5.76 -14.23 23.83
CA GLU A 235 -5.09 -14.34 25.13
C GLU A 235 -4.17 -13.14 25.41
N LYS A 236 -3.44 -12.67 24.39
CA LYS A 236 -2.61 -11.45 24.50
C LYS A 236 -3.45 -10.21 24.82
N ASN A 237 -4.62 -10.07 24.19
CA ASN A 237 -5.52 -8.94 24.42
C ASN A 237 -6.16 -9.01 25.82
N LYS A 238 -6.56 -10.20 26.29
CA LYS A 238 -7.01 -10.40 27.68
C LYS A 238 -5.94 -10.00 28.69
N ALA A 239 -4.70 -10.45 28.49
CA ALA A 239 -3.59 -10.12 29.38
C ALA A 239 -3.30 -8.60 29.45
N ARG A 240 -3.43 -7.89 28.33
CA ARG A 240 -3.30 -6.42 28.27
C ARG A 240 -4.46 -5.70 28.97
N GLY A 241 -5.69 -6.19 28.80
CA GLY A 241 -6.87 -5.65 29.47
C GLY A 241 -6.87 -5.84 30.99
N MET A 242 -6.17 -6.86 31.50
CA MET A 242 -6.01 -7.11 32.95
C MET A 242 -4.96 -6.23 33.63
N HIS A 243 -4.12 -5.50 32.87
CA HIS A 243 -3.09 -4.60 33.38
C HIS A 243 -3.46 -3.11 33.30
N MET A 244 -4.72 -2.79 32.93
CA MET A 244 -5.28 -1.44 32.97
C MET A 244 -6.17 -1.23 34.20
#